data_AF-A0A7R8ZSU8-F1
#
_entry.id   AF-A0A7R8ZSU8-F1
#
_cell.length_a   1.000
_cell.length_b   1.000
_cell.length_c   1.000
_cell.angle_alpha   90.00
_cell.angle_beta   90.00
_cell.angle_gamma   90.00
#
_symmetry.space_group_name_H-M   'P 1'
#
loop_
_entity.id
_entity.type
_entity.pdbx_description
1 polymer ?
#
loop_
_entity_poly.entity_id
_entity_poly.type
_entity_poly.pdbx_seq_one_letter_code
_entity_poly.pdbx_strand_id
1 'polypeptide(L)'
;MIFALGFLAGVEALKSLVVMTAVVDGRITAKEAVNCALLEVDYQTEQWGNVEWAHDLERESLLARTAAAVLMVRMTTYEEAAKLKLKQ
;
A
#
# COMPACT_ATOMS: atom_id res chain seq x y z
N MET A 1 -10.04 9.41 -12.50
CA MET A 1 -10.91 8.44 -11.81
C MET A 1 -10.11 7.24 -11.29
N ILE A 2 -9.38 6.52 -12.13
CA ILE A 2 -8.56 5.33 -11.76
C ILE A 2 -7.50 5.65 -10.69
N PHE A 3 -6.79 6.78 -10.80
CA PHE A 3 -5.84 7.24 -9.78
C PHE A 3 -6.49 7.37 -8.40
N ALA A 4 -7.62 8.10 -8.31
CA ALA A 4 -8.28 8.38 -7.04
C ALA A 4 -8.82 7.09 -6.39
N LEU A 5 -9.31 6.14 -7.21
CA LEU A 5 -9.72 4.82 -6.73
C LEU A 5 -8.54 4.03 -6.14
N GLY A 6 -7.42 3.97 -6.86
CA GLY A 6 -6.21 3.29 -6.37
C GLY A 6 -5.66 3.93 -5.10
N PHE A 7 -5.63 5.26 -5.06
CA PHE A 7 -5.16 6.00 -3.90
C PHE A 7 -6.05 5.76 -2.67
N LEU A 8 -7.38 5.91 -2.82
CA LEU A 8 -8.33 5.69 -1.73
C LEU A 8 -8.30 4.24 -1.23
N ALA A 9 -8.26 3.26 -2.14
CA ALA A 9 -8.17 1.84 -1.77
C ALA A 9 -6.90 1.54 -0.95
N GLY A 10 -5.77 2.18 -1.27
CA GLY A 10 -4.54 2.08 -0.50
C GLY A 10 -4.64 2.73 0.88
N VAL A 11 -5.27 3.92 0.98
CA VAL A 11 -5.55 4.59 2.26
C VAL A 11 -6.46 3.74 3.14
N GLU A 12 -7.51 3.15 2.59
CA GLU A 12 -8.44 2.29 3.32
C GLU A 12 -7.79 0.99 3.80
N ALA A 13 -6.89 0.42 2.99
CA ALA A 13 -6.13 -0.78 3.35
C ALA A 13 -5.16 -0.49 4.50
N LEU A 14 -4.32 0.55 4.36
CA LEU A 14 -3.30 0.92 5.34
C LEU A 14 -3.85 1.67 6.55
N LYS A 15 -5.12 2.10 6.50
CA LYS A 15 -5.76 2.98 7.49
C LYS A 15 -5.00 4.29 7.73
N SER A 16 -4.17 4.71 6.78
CA SER A 16 -3.29 5.86 6.93
C SER A 16 -3.05 6.59 5.61
N LEU A 17 -3.46 7.85 5.57
CA LEU A 17 -3.18 8.76 4.45
C LEU A 17 -1.68 9.06 4.33
N VAL A 18 -1.00 9.24 5.47
CA VAL A 18 0.42 9.59 5.51
C VAL A 18 1.27 8.46 4.94
N VAL A 19 1.01 7.22 5.36
CA VAL A 19 1.75 6.05 4.87
C VAL A 19 1.48 5.83 3.38
N MET A 20 0.22 5.91 2.93
CA MET A 20 -0.08 5.77 1.50
C MET A 20 0.65 6.82 0.64
N THR A 21 0.69 8.08 1.10
CA THR A 21 1.41 9.15 0.41
C THR A 21 2.91 8.85 0.33
N ALA A 22 3.52 8.35 1.42
CA ALA A 22 4.93 7.99 1.43
C ALA A 22 5.28 6.87 0.43
N VAL A 23 4.39 5.88 0.24
CA VAL A 23 4.57 4.80 -0.74
C VAL A 23 4.44 5.28 -2.18
N VAL A 24 3.45 6.13 -2.43
CA VAL A 24 3.21 6.71 -3.77
C VAL A 24 4.39 7.58 -4.19
N ASP A 25 4.92 8.39 -3.26
CA ASP A 25 6.12 9.21 -3.47
C ASP A 25 7.42 8.38 -3.53
N GLY A 26 7.35 7.07 -3.30
CA GLY A 26 8.50 6.17 -3.37
C GLY A 26 9.49 6.32 -2.21
N ARG A 27 9.10 6.95 -1.10
CA ARG A 27 9.94 7.03 0.12
C ARG A 27 10.06 5.70 0.85
N ILE A 28 9.01 4.87 0.74
CA ILE A 28 8.94 3.52 1.28
C ILE A 28 8.30 2.58 0.25
N THR A 29 8.58 1.30 0.38
CA THR A 29 7.99 0.21 -0.40
C THR A 29 6.60 -0.16 0.12
N ALA A 30 5.82 -0.88 -0.70
CA ALA A 30 4.53 -1.42 -0.25
C ALA A 30 4.68 -2.36 0.94
N LYS A 31 5.78 -3.13 1.03
CA LYS A 31 6.06 -4.02 2.16
C LYS A 31 6.34 -3.22 3.45
N GLU A 32 7.17 -2.19 3.37
CA GLU A 32 7.44 -1.31 4.52
C GLU A 32 6.15 -0.60 4.99
N ALA A 33 5.26 -0.22 4.08
CA ALA A 33 3.96 0.34 4.43
C ALA A 33 3.08 -0.62 5.21
N VAL A 34 3.04 -1.89 4.79
CA VAL A 34 2.30 -2.95 5.50
C VAL A 34 2.89 -3.15 6.89
N ASN A 35 4.22 -3.16 7.03
CA ASN A 35 4.87 -3.24 8.35
C ASN A 35 4.47 -2.05 9.25
N CYS A 36 4.39 -0.84 8.69
CA CYS A 36 3.89 0.32 9.44
C CYS A 36 2.42 0.14 9.86
N ALA A 37 1.58 -0.43 9.00
CA ALA A 37 0.16 -0.66 9.30
C ALA A 37 -0.05 -1.78 10.34
N LEU A 38 0.86 -2.75 10.40
CA LEU A 38 0.79 -3.90 11.30
C LEU A 38 1.70 -3.78 12.52
N LEU A 39 2.28 -2.61 12.80
CA LEU A 39 3.23 -2.42 13.91
C LEU A 39 2.67 -2.89 15.26
N GLU A 40 1.40 -2.60 15.53
CA GLU A 40 0.73 -3.07 16.74
C GLU A 40 0.58 -4.61 16.72
N VAL A 41 0.10 -5.19 15.62
CA VAL A 41 -0.08 -6.65 15.49
C VAL A 41 1.25 -7.39 15.67
N ASP A 42 2.34 -6.86 15.08
CA ASP A 42 3.68 -7.42 15.22
C ASP A 42 4.12 -7.38 16.70
N TYR A 43 3.95 -6.23 17.37
CA TYR A 43 4.25 -6.10 18.80
C TYR A 43 3.43 -7.07 19.66
N GLN A 44 2.14 -7.20 19.39
CA GLN A 44 1.25 -8.12 20.13
C GLN A 44 1.62 -9.58 19.88
N THR A 45 1.99 -9.93 18.65
CA THR A 45 2.43 -11.27 18.26
C THR A 45 3.73 -11.67 18.97
N GLU A 46 4.65 -10.73 19.17
CA GLU A 46 5.87 -10.98 19.95
C GLU A 46 5.58 -11.29 21.42
N GLN A 47 4.56 -10.67 22.01
CA GLN A 47 4.21 -10.86 23.42
C GLN A 47 3.30 -12.07 23.66
N TRP A 48 2.39 -12.37 22.74
CA TRP A 48 1.30 -13.34 22.95
C TRP A 48 1.30 -14.51 21.95
N GLY A 49 2.26 -14.55 21.04
CA GLY A 49 2.41 -15.61 20.05
C GLY A 49 1.62 -15.36 18.76
N ASN A 50 2.01 -16.08 17.71
CA ASN A 50 1.41 -15.95 16.38
C ASN A 50 0.20 -16.86 16.20
N VAL A 51 -0.84 -16.33 15.55
CA VAL A 51 -2.00 -17.09 15.08
C VAL A 51 -1.91 -17.15 13.56
N GLU A 52 -1.19 -18.15 13.04
CA GLU A 52 -0.78 -18.22 11.61
C GLU A 52 -1.95 -18.01 10.63
N TRP A 53 -3.09 -18.66 10.87
CA TRP A 53 -4.26 -18.56 9.99
C TRP A 53 -4.92 -17.17 9.97
N ALA A 54 -4.66 -16.34 10.98
CA ALA A 54 -5.18 -14.98 11.09
C ALA A 54 -4.12 -13.95 10.68
N HIS A 55 -2.99 -13.90 11.39
CA HIS A 55 -1.99 -12.85 11.23
C HIS A 55 -1.24 -12.95 9.90
N ASP A 56 -0.87 -14.16 9.47
CA ASP A 56 -0.12 -14.32 8.21
C ASP A 56 -1.03 -14.11 7.00
N LEU A 57 -2.27 -14.59 7.07
CA LEU A 57 -3.27 -14.33 6.04
C LEU A 57 -3.62 -12.84 5.93
N GLU A 58 -3.77 -12.15 7.06
CA GLU A 58 -4.02 -10.71 7.09
C GLU A 58 -2.84 -9.94 6.48
N ARG A 59 -1.60 -10.27 6.85
CA ARG A 59 -0.39 -9.64 6.30
C ARG A 59 -0.31 -9.78 4.79
N GLU A 60 -0.47 -11.00 4.26
CA GLU A 60 -0.37 -11.25 2.82
C GLU A 60 -1.55 -10.64 2.05
N SER A 61 -2.75 -10.68 2.61
CA SER A 61 -3.93 -10.00 2.03
C SER A 61 -3.75 -8.49 1.97
N LEU A 62 -3.24 -7.89 3.06
CA LEU A 62 -2.97 -6.45 3.14
C LEU A 62 -1.85 -6.04 2.18
N LEU A 63 -0.81 -6.87 2.04
CA LEU A 63 0.26 -6.67 1.07
C LEU A 63 -0.26 -6.71 -0.37
N ALA A 64 -1.06 -7.73 -0.72
CA ALA A 64 -1.64 -7.85 -2.06
C ALA A 64 -2.50 -6.64 -2.42
N ARG A 65 -3.37 -6.20 -1.50
CA ARG A 65 -4.24 -5.02 -1.68
C ARG A 65 -3.43 -3.73 -1.82
N THR A 66 -2.45 -3.53 -0.94
CA THR A 66 -1.59 -2.34 -0.97
C THR A 66 -0.76 -2.29 -2.24
N ALA A 67 -0.15 -3.41 -2.64
CA ALA A 67 0.64 -3.49 -3.87
C ALA A 67 -0.20 -3.22 -5.12
N ALA A 68 -1.42 -3.75 -5.19
CA ALA A 68 -2.34 -3.49 -6.30
C ALA A 68 -2.75 -2.01 -6.37
N ALA A 69 -3.08 -1.40 -5.24
CA ALA A 69 -3.39 0.02 -5.14
C ALA A 69 -2.22 0.92 -5.61
N VAL A 70 -1.00 0.60 -5.16
CA VAL A 70 0.23 1.33 -5.55
C VAL A 70 0.53 1.16 -7.03
N LEU A 71 0.38 -0.05 -7.57
CA LEU A 71 0.57 -0.32 -9.00
C LEU A 71 -0.41 0.50 -9.84
N MET A 72 -1.68 0.52 -9.46
CA MET A 72 -2.74 1.28 -10.14
C MET A 72 -2.41 2.78 -10.15
N VAL A 73 -2.01 3.34 -9.01
CA VAL A 73 -1.57 4.74 -8.90
C VAL A 73 -0.37 5.00 -9.80
N ARG A 74 0.70 4.20 -9.70
CA ARG A 74 1.92 4.41 -10.50
C ARG A 74 1.66 4.30 -11.99
N MET A 75 0.94 3.28 -12.45
CA MET A 75 0.65 3.09 -13.87
C MET A 75 -0.15 4.27 -14.46
N THR A 76 -1.14 4.79 -13.72
CA THR A 76 -1.88 5.99 -14.19
C THR A 76 -1.00 7.23 -14.25
N THR A 77 -0.08 7.42 -13.30
CA THR A 77 0.87 8.56 -13.35
C THR A 77 1.84 8.44 -14.52
N TYR A 78 2.35 7.23 -14.82
CA TYR A 78 3.23 6.99 -15.96
C TYR A 78 2.51 7.20 -17.29
N GLU A 79 1.25 6.78 -17.40
CA GLU A 79 0.43 6.98 -18.60
C GLU A 79 0.26 8.48 -18.91
N GLU A 80 -0.08 9.29 -17.91
CA GLU A 80 -0.22 10.74 -18.07
C GLU A 80 1.12 11.41 -18.41
N ALA A 81 2.22 10.99 -17.76
CA ALA A 81 3.55 11.48 -18.10
C ALA A 81 3.96 11.13 -19.54
N ALA A 82 3.61 9.95 -20.03
CA ALA A 82 3.89 9.52 -21.40
C ALA A 82 3.06 10.33 -22.42
N LYS A 83 1.77 10.57 -22.15
CA LYS A 83 0.91 11.42 -22.99
C LYS A 83 1.43 12.85 -23.08
N LEU A 84 1.97 13.39 -21.99
CA LEU A 84 2.54 14.73 -21.98
C LEU A 84 3.78 14.82 -22.88
N LYS A 85 4.68 13.83 -22.77
CA LYS A 85 5.89 13.77 -23.61
C LYS A 85 5.58 13.62 -25.10
N LEU A 86 4.48 12.95 -25.46
CA LEU A 86 4.06 12.79 -26.86
C LEU A 86 3.47 14.08 -27.47
N LYS A 87 2.99 15.00 -26.62
CA LYS A 87 2.41 16.29 -27.05
C LYS A 87 3.45 17.42 -27.17
N GLN A 88 4.67 17.21 -26.67
CA GLN A 88 5.81 18.13 -26.77
C GLN A 88 6.63 17.82 -28.01
#